data_AF-A0A8J2JKW1-F1
#
_entry.id   AF-A0A8J2JKW1-F1
#
_cell.length_a   1.000
_cell.length_b   1.000
_cell.length_c   1.000
_cell.angle_alpha   90.00
_cell.angle_beta   90.00
_cell.angle_gamma   90.00
#
_symmetry.space_group_name_H-M   'P 1'
#
loop_
_entity.id
_entity.type
_entity.pdbx_description
1 polymer ?
#
loop_
_entity_poly.entity_id
_entity_poly.type
_entity_poly.pdbx_seq_one_letter_code
_entity_poly.pdbx_strand_id
1 'polypeptide(L)'
;MYVLVQRGDQERVIEFKATDTINYGKGSTQQSVELRNASGMPNYTKFKVTLRENTGTEKQIKYNLVPLEDDDKLSISADLVGKGKDNRDIFDDNKAQKMNAHDIRELREKGASSSEILETLISNSSSFNKKTEYSQEKYLKKKEKMYGDTVTLIKPTLSILADYYFKKDPAKILNIRADTLSQILSYGNVHARGKYIVYETGCSGLVVAAVLSRLSGEGLALHVHPGSSPQRQAVNLMNFTSKELQPLRSLDVFYLVRQPITSKAEDEIESEPSTESSTDQPLIKKTKLDDCSDENSQTFPAKAPATVNRLENEKSLAILQSTKFFGLLIMGKEHPLSILQRLLPSLSPSAPFVVYSQLAEPLGECYMWLKEKNLAVNIHLAENWCRNIQVETERTHPEINMSGTGGYFLTGTAIC
;
A
#
# COMPACT_ATOMS: atom_id res chain seq x y z
N MET A 1 1.02 -13.53 -10.32
CA MET A 1 1.81 -13.09 -9.15
C MET A 1 2.07 -11.60 -9.29
N TYR A 2 1.90 -10.81 -8.24
CA TYR A 2 2.22 -9.40 -8.22
C TYR A 2 3.69 -9.15 -7.90
N VAL A 3 4.30 -8.16 -8.55
CA VAL A 3 5.66 -7.69 -8.27
C VAL A 3 5.67 -6.17 -8.18
N LEU A 4 6.49 -5.64 -7.28
CA LEU A 4 6.84 -4.23 -7.26
C LEU A 4 8.01 -4.04 -8.23
N VAL A 5 7.83 -3.16 -9.20
CA VAL A 5 8.88 -2.80 -10.14
C VAL A 5 9.37 -1.41 -9.80
N GLN A 6 10.67 -1.32 -9.51
CA GLN A 6 11.33 -0.10 -9.08
C GLN A 6 12.32 0.35 -10.15
N ARG A 7 12.23 1.63 -10.53
CA ARG A 7 13.18 2.31 -11.41
C ARG A 7 13.51 3.68 -10.83
N GLY A 8 14.68 3.79 -10.20
CA GLY A 8 15.01 4.95 -9.37
C GLY A 8 13.95 5.14 -8.26
N ASP A 9 13.34 6.32 -8.22
CA ASP A 9 12.24 6.64 -7.30
C ASP A 9 10.86 6.15 -7.76
N GLN A 10 10.73 5.72 -9.01
CA GLN A 10 9.44 5.30 -9.54
C GLN A 10 9.18 3.86 -9.13
N GLU A 11 8.11 3.69 -8.38
CA GLU A 11 7.64 2.39 -7.90
C GLU A 11 6.25 2.10 -8.50
N ARG A 12 6.07 0.90 -9.04
CA ARG A 12 4.76 0.44 -9.53
C ARG A 12 4.55 -1.04 -9.21
N VAL A 13 3.42 -1.37 -8.62
CA VAL A 13 3.01 -2.77 -8.45
C VAL A 13 2.23 -3.21 -9.68
N ILE A 14 2.62 -4.34 -10.27
CA ILE A 14 1.97 -4.94 -11.44
C ILE A 14 1.68 -6.41 -11.20
N GLU A 15 0.71 -6.97 -11.93
CA GLU A 15 0.63 -8.42 -12.10
C GLU A 15 1.71 -8.85 -13.10
N PHE A 16 2.64 -9.69 -12.67
CA PHE A 16 3.73 -10.18 -13.51
C PHE A 16 3.24 -11.29 -14.45
N LYS A 17 3.43 -11.09 -15.75
CA LYS A 17 3.38 -12.13 -16.78
C LYS A 17 4.62 -11.99 -17.65
N ALA A 18 5.22 -13.11 -18.04
CA ALA A 18 6.47 -13.09 -18.81
C ALA A 18 6.34 -12.39 -20.18
N THR A 19 5.13 -12.35 -20.75
CA THR A 19 4.81 -11.69 -22.02
C THR A 19 4.53 -10.19 -21.86
N ASP A 20 4.42 -9.68 -20.63
CA ASP A 20 4.00 -8.31 -20.40
C ASP A 20 5.14 -7.32 -20.67
N THR A 21 4.72 -6.11 -21.03
CA THR A 21 5.59 -4.96 -21.26
C THR A 21 5.19 -3.84 -20.32
N ILE A 22 6.15 -3.24 -19.63
CA ILE A 22 5.93 -2.08 -18.75
C ILE A 22 6.36 -0.82 -19.46
N ASN A 23 5.50 0.19 -19.40
CA ASN A 23 5.81 1.49 -19.95
C ASN A 23 6.30 2.47 -18.88
N TYR A 24 7.52 2.99 -19.05
CA TYR A 24 8.11 4.05 -18.23
C TYR A 24 8.09 5.38 -18.98
N GLY A 25 8.05 6.51 -18.26
CA GLY A 25 7.99 7.84 -18.87
C GLY A 25 6.59 8.26 -19.34
N LYS A 26 6.51 9.40 -20.04
CA LYS A 26 5.27 9.96 -20.61
C LYS A 26 5.56 10.57 -21.98
N GLY A 27 4.55 10.58 -22.86
CA GLY A 27 4.64 11.20 -24.19
C GLY A 27 5.73 10.56 -25.06
N SER A 28 6.50 11.38 -25.78
CA SER A 28 7.59 10.93 -26.67
C SER A 28 8.80 10.31 -25.96
N THR A 29 8.84 10.32 -24.62
CA THR A 29 9.91 9.69 -23.83
C THR A 29 9.52 8.33 -23.25
N GLN A 30 8.36 7.80 -23.67
CA GLN A 30 7.84 6.54 -23.15
C GLN A 30 8.70 5.36 -23.62
N GLN A 31 9.17 4.56 -22.67
CA GLN A 31 9.97 3.36 -22.93
C GLN A 31 9.16 2.11 -22.58
N SER A 32 9.03 1.21 -23.56
CA SER A 32 8.30 -0.06 -23.41
C SER A 32 9.31 -1.17 -23.11
N VAL A 33 9.28 -1.70 -21.90
CA VAL A 33 10.27 -2.67 -21.38
C VAL A 33 9.63 -4.04 -21.22
N GLU A 34 10.13 -5.04 -21.95
CA GLU A 34 9.66 -6.42 -21.90
C GLU A 34 10.20 -7.15 -20.67
N LEU A 35 9.33 -7.91 -19.99
CA LEU A 35 9.67 -8.57 -18.72
C LEU A 35 10.12 -10.03 -18.85
N ARG A 36 10.11 -10.60 -20.06
CA ARG A 36 10.41 -12.02 -20.31
C ARG A 36 11.70 -12.51 -19.65
N ASN A 37 12.76 -11.69 -19.70
CA ASN A 37 14.08 -12.06 -19.18
C ASN A 37 14.17 -11.98 -17.64
N ALA A 38 13.18 -11.38 -16.97
CA ALA A 38 13.09 -11.38 -15.52
C ALA A 38 12.41 -12.64 -14.97
N SER A 39 11.79 -13.46 -15.83
CA SER A 39 11.14 -14.70 -15.42
C SER A 39 12.16 -15.73 -14.92
N GLY A 40 11.93 -16.30 -13.74
CA GLY A 40 12.81 -17.30 -13.12
C GLY A 40 14.03 -16.73 -12.40
N MET A 41 14.24 -15.41 -12.44
CA MET A 41 15.33 -14.75 -11.72
C MET A 41 14.99 -14.58 -10.23
N PRO A 42 16.00 -14.52 -9.35
CA PRO A 42 15.79 -14.22 -7.93
C PRO A 42 15.07 -12.89 -7.68
N ASN A 43 14.42 -12.77 -6.52
CA ASN A 43 13.88 -11.49 -6.08
C ASN A 43 15.04 -10.51 -5.82
N TYR A 44 14.80 -9.22 -6.06
CA TYR A 44 15.81 -8.15 -5.97
C TYR A 44 16.90 -8.19 -7.04
N THR A 45 16.82 -9.08 -8.04
CA THR A 45 17.70 -8.98 -9.22
C THR A 45 17.51 -7.62 -9.88
N LYS A 46 18.64 -6.96 -10.11
CA LYS A 46 18.72 -5.71 -10.87
C LYS A 46 18.91 -6.05 -12.33
N PHE A 47 18.25 -5.29 -13.19
CA PHE A 47 18.31 -5.46 -14.63
C PHE A 47 18.69 -4.15 -15.29
N LYS A 48 19.62 -4.21 -16.24
CA LYS A 48 19.89 -3.12 -17.17
C LYS A 48 18.88 -3.16 -18.30
N VAL A 49 18.29 -2.01 -18.61
CA VAL A 49 17.35 -1.82 -19.71
C VAL A 49 18.14 -1.55 -20.98
N THR A 50 18.15 -2.50 -21.90
CA THR A 50 18.92 -2.41 -23.16
C THR A 50 17.99 -2.32 -24.37
N LEU A 51 18.42 -1.60 -25.41
CA LEU A 51 17.66 -1.45 -26.64
C LEU A 51 17.57 -2.79 -27.38
N ARG A 52 16.36 -3.22 -27.75
CA ARG A 52 16.14 -4.44 -28.54
C ARG A 52 15.95 -4.14 -30.02
N GLU A 53 14.97 -3.30 -30.33
CA GLU A 53 14.52 -2.97 -31.69
C GLU A 53 14.17 -1.49 -31.75
N ASN A 54 14.69 -0.78 -32.75
CA ASN A 54 14.30 0.59 -33.07
C ASN A 54 13.57 0.58 -34.42
N THR A 55 12.24 0.62 -34.39
CA THR A 55 11.39 0.58 -35.60
C THR A 55 11.24 1.95 -36.28
N GLY A 56 12.03 2.95 -35.89
CA GLY A 56 12.04 4.28 -36.53
C GLY A 56 10.79 5.14 -36.27
N THR A 57 9.80 4.62 -35.54
CA THR A 57 8.63 5.39 -35.08
C THR A 57 8.69 5.54 -33.56
N GLU A 58 8.60 6.78 -33.07
CA GLU A 58 8.79 7.18 -31.66
C GLU A 58 7.95 6.38 -30.64
N LYS A 59 6.87 5.72 -31.09
CA LYS A 59 5.92 4.99 -30.22
C LYS A 59 6.24 3.51 -29.99
N GLN A 60 7.31 2.95 -30.57
CA GLN A 60 7.59 1.50 -30.49
C GLN A 60 9.05 1.13 -30.23
N ILE A 61 9.84 1.97 -29.56
CA ILE A 61 11.16 1.55 -29.09
C ILE A 61 10.98 0.48 -28.00
N LYS A 62 11.38 -0.76 -28.31
CA LYS A 62 11.29 -1.89 -27.39
C LYS A 62 12.61 -2.11 -26.69
N TYR A 63 12.54 -2.29 -25.37
CA TYR A 63 13.69 -2.57 -24.53
C TYR A 63 13.57 -3.95 -23.90
N ASN A 64 14.72 -4.59 -23.71
CA ASN A 64 14.86 -5.83 -22.96
C ASN A 64 15.49 -5.57 -21.59
N LEU A 65 15.30 -6.52 -20.69
CA LEU A 65 16.02 -6.59 -19.42
C LEU A 65 17.20 -7.54 -19.55
N VAL A 66 18.38 -7.10 -19.13
CA VAL A 66 19.58 -7.94 -18.98
C VAL A 66 19.95 -7.93 -17.50
N PRO A 67 20.05 -9.10 -16.83
CA PRO A 67 20.43 -9.15 -15.42
C PRO A 67 21.82 -8.54 -15.23
N LEU A 68 21.99 -7.73 -14.19
CA LEU A 68 23.27 -7.18 -13.78
C LEU A 68 23.92 -8.13 -12.77
N GLU A 69 25.21 -8.39 -12.93
CA GLU A 69 26.01 -9.10 -11.92
C GLU A 69 26.42 -8.13 -10.80
N ASP A 70 26.68 -8.62 -9.59
CA ASP A 70 26.91 -7.77 -8.40
C ASP A 70 28.14 -6.83 -8.53
N ASP A 71 29.09 -7.15 -9.43
CA ASP A 71 30.28 -6.36 -9.74
C ASP A 71 30.01 -5.22 -10.76
N ASP A 72 28.86 -5.23 -11.45
CA ASP A 72 28.42 -4.14 -12.33
C ASP A 72 27.82 -2.98 -11.51
N LYS A 73 28.52 -2.55 -10.46
CA LYS A 73 28.25 -1.21 -9.92
C LYS A 73 28.50 -0.22 -11.05
N LEU A 74 27.48 0.56 -11.40
CA LEU A 74 27.55 1.80 -12.18
C LEU A 74 28.47 2.79 -11.44
N SER A 75 29.75 2.46 -11.39
CA SER A 75 30.80 3.25 -10.79
C SER A 75 31.37 4.10 -11.90
N ILE A 76 30.64 5.15 -12.24
CA ILE A 76 31.33 6.37 -12.69
C ILE A 76 32.08 6.84 -11.45
N SER A 77 33.26 6.27 -11.23
CA SER A 77 34.11 6.64 -10.11
C SER A 77 34.53 8.09 -10.36
N ALA A 78 34.04 8.99 -9.50
CA ALA A 78 34.42 10.39 -9.49
C ALA A 78 35.93 10.60 -9.25
N ASP A 79 36.67 9.53 -8.98
CA ASP A 79 38.10 9.53 -8.68
C ASP A 79 38.99 9.86 -9.88
N LEU A 80 38.44 9.88 -11.10
CA LEU A 80 39.17 10.23 -12.33
C LEU A 80 39.08 11.72 -12.70
N VAL A 81 38.38 12.54 -11.90
CA VAL A 81 38.11 13.95 -12.23
C VAL A 81 38.66 14.89 -11.17
N GLY A 82 39.27 16.01 -11.58
CA GLY A 82 39.77 17.04 -10.65
C GLY A 82 38.66 17.52 -9.70
N LYS A 83 39.00 17.61 -8.41
CA LYS A 83 38.07 18.01 -7.33
C LYS A 83 38.39 19.44 -6.88
N GLY A 84 37.38 20.33 -6.92
CA GLY A 84 37.50 21.69 -6.39
C GLY A 84 37.38 21.73 -4.87
N LYS A 85 37.82 22.84 -4.23
CA LYS A 85 37.76 23.00 -2.77
C LYS A 85 36.54 23.77 -2.29
N ASP A 86 36.08 24.74 -3.05
CA ASP A 86 34.95 25.60 -2.69
C ASP A 86 34.21 26.09 -3.95
N ASN A 87 33.14 26.86 -3.75
CA ASN A 87 32.27 27.35 -4.81
C ASN A 87 32.47 28.83 -5.14
N ARG A 88 33.58 29.48 -4.72
CA ARG A 88 33.76 30.94 -4.87
C ARG A 88 33.78 31.40 -6.33
N ASP A 89 34.25 30.53 -7.23
CA ASP A 89 34.38 30.79 -8.68
C ASP A 89 33.33 30.04 -9.52
N ILE A 90 32.24 29.58 -8.89
CA ILE A 90 31.11 28.92 -9.55
C ILE A 90 29.96 29.92 -9.63
N PHE A 91 29.66 30.39 -10.83
CA PHE A 91 28.58 31.32 -11.11
C PHE A 91 27.40 30.58 -11.77
N ASP A 92 26.18 30.92 -11.36
CA ASP A 92 24.95 30.38 -11.96
C ASP A 92 24.49 31.27 -13.11
N ASP A 93 25.10 31.07 -14.28
CA ASP A 93 24.78 31.81 -15.51
C ASP A 93 23.90 31.01 -16.48
N ASN A 94 23.42 29.83 -16.07
CA ASN A 94 22.73 28.84 -16.89
C ASN A 94 23.47 28.39 -18.16
N LYS A 95 24.79 28.63 -18.27
CA LYS A 95 25.62 28.23 -19.41
C LYS A 95 26.60 27.10 -19.07
N ALA A 96 26.53 26.59 -17.83
CA ALA A 96 27.44 25.58 -17.33
C ALA A 96 27.32 24.21 -18.03
N GLN A 97 26.15 23.88 -18.57
CA GLN A 97 25.91 22.65 -19.33
C GLN A 97 25.73 23.01 -20.81
N LYS A 98 26.62 22.48 -21.65
CA LYS A 98 26.62 22.79 -23.09
C LYS A 98 25.60 21.96 -23.88
N MET A 99 25.21 20.80 -23.37
CA MET A 99 24.23 19.94 -24.04
C MET A 99 22.80 20.26 -23.62
N ASN A 100 21.88 20.19 -24.57
CA ASN A 100 20.46 20.47 -24.35
C ASN A 100 19.64 19.17 -24.20
N ALA A 101 18.32 19.31 -24.00
CA ALA A 101 17.42 18.15 -23.86
C ALA A 101 17.22 17.35 -25.16
N HIS A 102 17.39 17.97 -26.32
CA HIS A 102 17.34 17.32 -27.63
C HIS A 102 18.55 16.40 -27.83
N ASP A 103 19.76 16.86 -27.52
CA ASP A 103 21.00 16.09 -27.65
C ASP A 103 20.95 14.81 -26.79
N ILE A 104 20.40 14.91 -25.57
CA ILE A 104 20.23 13.76 -24.67
C ILE A 104 19.21 12.77 -25.24
N ARG A 105 18.18 13.25 -25.93
CA ARG A 105 17.19 12.39 -26.58
C ARG A 105 17.81 11.64 -27.75
N GLU A 106 18.58 12.32 -28.59
CA GLU A 106 19.30 11.67 -29.69
C GLU A 106 20.25 10.57 -29.19
N LEU A 107 20.97 10.82 -28.08
CA LEU A 107 21.84 9.79 -27.49
C LEU A 107 21.03 8.54 -27.09
N ARG A 108 19.85 8.73 -26.49
CA ARG A 108 18.96 7.61 -26.14
C ARG A 108 18.41 6.89 -27.37
N GLU A 109 18.04 7.62 -28.41
CA GLU A 109 17.54 7.05 -29.68
C GLU A 109 18.63 6.25 -30.41
N LYS A 110 19.89 6.69 -30.30
CA LYS A 110 21.08 5.96 -30.76
C LYS A 110 21.43 4.75 -29.89
N GLY A 111 20.70 4.53 -28.79
CA GLY A 111 20.90 3.40 -27.89
C GLY A 111 22.04 3.58 -26.88
N ALA A 112 22.48 4.82 -26.64
CA ALA A 112 23.54 5.10 -25.67
C ALA A 112 23.14 4.64 -24.27
N SER A 113 24.08 4.03 -23.55
CA SER A 113 23.84 3.55 -22.20
C SER A 113 23.69 4.71 -21.19
N SER A 114 23.09 4.44 -20.03
CA SER A 114 22.98 5.47 -18.98
C SER A 114 24.37 6.02 -18.58
N SER A 115 25.37 5.15 -18.47
CA SER A 115 26.76 5.52 -18.20
C SER A 115 27.33 6.49 -19.24
N GLU A 116 27.19 6.20 -20.54
CA GLU A 116 27.66 7.05 -21.63
C GLU A 116 26.99 8.43 -21.62
N ILE A 117 25.69 8.47 -21.32
CA ILE A 117 24.94 9.73 -21.19
C ILE A 117 25.51 10.55 -20.02
N LEU A 118 25.79 9.91 -18.88
CA LEU A 118 26.39 10.59 -17.73
C LEU A 118 27.81 11.08 -18.03
N GLU A 119 28.66 10.29 -18.68
CA GLU A 119 30.00 10.70 -19.09
C GLU A 119 29.98 11.89 -20.05
N THR A 120 29.05 11.86 -21.02
CA THR A 120 28.85 12.97 -21.95
C THR A 120 28.36 14.24 -21.24
N LEU A 121 27.47 14.09 -20.24
CA LEU A 121 27.01 15.19 -19.39
C LEU A 121 28.12 15.80 -18.55
N ILE A 122 29.06 14.98 -18.07
CA ILE A 122 30.20 15.41 -17.25
C ILE A 122 31.20 16.17 -18.14
N SER A 123 31.58 15.61 -19.28
CA SER A 123 32.55 16.23 -20.21
C SER A 123 32.06 17.55 -20.78
N ASN A 124 30.75 17.71 -20.97
CA ASN A 124 30.13 18.96 -21.43
C ASN A 124 29.84 19.98 -20.31
N SER A 125 30.13 19.64 -19.04
CA SER A 125 29.93 20.54 -17.92
C SER A 125 31.19 21.35 -17.61
N SER A 126 31.12 22.67 -17.76
CA SER A 126 32.25 23.56 -17.46
C SER A 126 32.52 23.74 -15.96
N SER A 127 31.53 23.45 -15.11
CA SER A 127 31.63 23.63 -13.66
C SER A 127 31.91 22.34 -12.88
N PHE A 128 31.79 21.16 -13.49
CA PHE A 128 31.87 19.89 -12.77
C PHE A 128 33.22 19.70 -12.05
N ASN A 129 34.34 20.01 -12.72
CA ASN A 129 35.69 19.89 -12.13
C ASN A 129 35.98 20.94 -11.05
N LYS A 130 35.20 22.03 -11.01
CA LYS A 130 35.32 23.07 -9.97
C LYS A 130 34.54 22.71 -8.71
N LYS A 131 33.62 21.74 -8.79
CA LYS A 131 32.80 21.32 -7.65
C LYS A 131 33.61 20.55 -6.64
N THR A 132 33.20 20.64 -5.38
CA THR A 132 33.68 19.76 -4.31
C THR A 132 33.30 18.32 -4.58
N GLU A 133 34.02 17.37 -3.99
CA GLU A 133 33.75 15.93 -4.06
C GLU A 133 32.27 15.61 -3.77
N TYR A 134 31.74 16.10 -2.66
CA TYR A 134 30.34 15.88 -2.30
C TYR A 134 29.36 16.49 -3.29
N SER A 135 29.70 17.61 -3.91
CA SER A 135 28.88 18.26 -4.93
C SER A 135 28.91 17.49 -6.26
N GLN A 136 30.04 16.86 -6.60
CA GLN A 136 30.16 15.96 -7.74
C GLN A 136 29.32 14.70 -7.51
N GLU A 137 29.47 14.03 -6.37
CA GLU A 137 28.66 12.86 -6.02
C GLU A 137 27.15 13.18 -5.99
N LYS A 138 26.76 14.30 -5.39
CA LYS A 138 25.35 14.75 -5.38
C LYS A 138 24.83 14.99 -6.79
N TYR A 139 25.67 15.52 -7.68
CA TYR A 139 25.34 15.68 -9.10
C TYR A 139 25.17 14.32 -9.79
N LEU A 140 26.10 13.38 -9.59
CA LEU A 140 26.05 12.03 -10.15
C LEU A 140 24.81 11.28 -9.68
N LYS A 141 24.54 11.20 -8.37
CA LYS A 141 23.32 10.59 -7.80
C LYS A 141 22.05 11.19 -8.41
N LYS A 142 22.00 12.52 -8.61
CA LYS A 142 20.87 13.20 -9.28
C LYS A 142 20.73 12.79 -10.75
N LYS A 143 21.84 12.65 -11.47
CA LYS A 143 21.83 12.29 -12.90
C LYS A 143 21.54 10.81 -13.10
N GLU A 144 22.11 9.93 -12.30
CA GLU A 144 21.81 8.50 -12.26
C GLU A 144 20.32 8.25 -11.98
N LYS A 145 19.73 8.97 -11.03
CA LYS A 145 18.28 8.90 -10.77
C LYS A 145 17.40 9.29 -11.97
N MET A 146 17.86 10.19 -12.82
CA MET A 146 17.11 10.70 -13.98
C MET A 146 17.35 9.89 -15.26
N TYR A 147 18.58 9.45 -15.47
CA TYR A 147 19.04 8.81 -16.71
C TYR A 147 19.32 7.32 -16.55
N GLY A 148 19.28 6.81 -15.32
CA GLY A 148 19.48 5.41 -14.97
C GLY A 148 18.56 4.49 -15.77
N ASP A 149 19.17 3.43 -16.27
CA ASP A 149 18.56 2.35 -17.03
C ASP A 149 18.42 1.09 -16.18
N THR A 150 18.56 1.18 -14.85
CA THR A 150 18.38 0.03 -13.95
C THR A 150 16.94 -0.12 -13.49
N VAL A 151 16.40 -1.33 -13.58
CA VAL A 151 15.10 -1.74 -13.06
C VAL A 151 15.30 -2.88 -12.07
N THR A 152 14.60 -2.84 -10.94
CA THR A 152 14.61 -3.92 -9.94
C THR A 152 13.21 -4.48 -9.80
N LEU A 153 13.07 -5.80 -9.82
CA LEU A 153 11.81 -6.49 -9.54
C LEU A 153 11.85 -7.04 -8.12
N ILE A 154 10.88 -6.63 -7.32
CA ILE A 154 10.84 -6.90 -5.89
C ILE A 154 9.53 -7.62 -5.55
N LYS A 155 9.65 -8.73 -4.82
CA LYS A 155 8.48 -9.41 -4.27
C LYS A 155 7.81 -8.50 -3.22
N PRO A 156 6.50 -8.21 -3.33
CA PRO A 156 5.79 -7.44 -2.33
C PRO A 156 5.87 -8.13 -0.97
N THR A 157 6.29 -7.37 0.04
CA THR A 157 6.19 -7.74 1.45
C THR A 157 5.34 -6.70 2.16
N LEU A 158 4.92 -7.00 3.38
CA LEU A 158 4.09 -6.08 4.16
C LEU A 158 4.76 -4.70 4.33
N SER A 159 6.05 -4.68 4.68
CA SER A 159 6.82 -3.44 4.86
C SER A 159 6.87 -2.65 3.56
N ILE A 160 7.20 -3.33 2.45
CA ILE A 160 7.30 -2.70 1.13
C ILE A 160 5.96 -2.13 0.68
N LEU A 161 4.86 -2.85 0.89
CA LEU A 161 3.53 -2.36 0.52
C LEU A 161 3.09 -1.20 1.41
N ALA A 162 3.35 -1.24 2.73
CA ALA A 162 3.06 -0.14 3.63
C ALA A 162 3.79 1.14 3.18
N ASP A 163 5.09 1.04 2.89
CA ASP A 163 5.90 2.17 2.39
C ASP A 163 5.43 2.64 1.02
N TYR A 164 5.12 1.71 0.10
CA TYR A 164 4.61 2.03 -1.23
C TYR A 164 3.29 2.81 -1.18
N TYR A 165 2.32 2.35 -0.37
CA TYR A 165 1.06 3.05 -0.20
C TYR A 165 1.27 4.41 0.47
N PHE A 166 2.10 4.48 1.51
CA PHE A 166 2.39 5.73 2.23
C PHE A 166 3.07 6.78 1.34
N LYS A 167 4.04 6.37 0.50
CA LYS A 167 4.70 7.27 -0.47
C LYS A 167 3.77 7.71 -1.59
N LYS A 168 2.94 6.80 -2.11
CA LYS A 168 2.13 7.04 -3.31
C LYS A 168 0.86 7.83 -3.01
N ASP A 169 0.12 7.43 -1.98
CA ASP A 169 -1.17 7.99 -1.62
C ASP A 169 -1.51 7.59 -0.17
N PRO A 170 -0.96 8.30 0.83
CA PRO A 170 -1.09 7.90 2.24
C PRO A 170 -2.55 7.96 2.72
N ALA A 171 -3.41 8.77 2.11
CA ALA A 171 -4.83 8.84 2.42
C ALA A 171 -5.59 7.52 2.13
N LYS A 172 -5.10 6.68 1.21
CA LYS A 172 -5.68 5.34 0.91
C LYS A 172 -5.42 4.29 1.99
N ILE A 173 -4.55 4.61 2.95
CA ILE A 173 -4.23 3.77 4.09
C ILE A 173 -4.39 4.53 5.41
N LEU A 174 -5.26 5.55 5.42
CA LEU A 174 -5.49 6.43 6.56
C LEU A 174 -4.20 7.01 7.17
N ASN A 175 -3.18 7.29 6.37
CA ASN A 175 -1.85 7.76 6.82
C ASN A 175 -1.14 6.79 7.80
N ILE A 176 -1.50 5.51 7.82
CA ILE A 176 -0.80 4.50 8.61
C ILE A 176 0.61 4.33 8.03
N ARG A 177 1.64 4.70 8.79
CA ARG A 177 3.04 4.47 8.44
C ARG A 177 3.48 3.06 8.87
N ALA A 178 4.56 2.54 8.30
CA ALA A 178 5.02 1.17 8.55
C ALA A 178 5.34 0.87 10.03
N ASP A 179 5.88 1.84 10.77
CA ASP A 179 6.09 1.77 12.22
C ASP A 179 4.76 1.72 13.00
N THR A 180 3.78 2.56 12.63
CA THR A 180 2.44 2.50 13.24
C THR A 180 1.76 1.17 12.97
N LEU A 181 1.83 0.65 11.74
CA LEU A 181 1.31 -0.69 11.42
C LEU A 181 1.99 -1.76 12.28
N SER A 182 3.31 -1.67 12.47
CA SER A 182 4.07 -2.60 13.30
C SER A 182 3.63 -2.56 14.77
N GLN A 183 3.37 -1.36 15.31
CA GLN A 183 2.84 -1.18 16.66
C GLN A 183 1.42 -1.74 16.78
N ILE A 184 0.53 -1.50 15.80
CA ILE A 184 -0.83 -2.06 15.77
C ILE A 184 -0.78 -3.59 15.88
N LEU A 185 0.07 -4.25 15.09
CA LEU A 185 0.21 -5.71 15.12
C LEU A 185 0.82 -6.21 16.44
N SER A 186 1.76 -5.46 17.01
CA SER A 186 2.47 -5.84 18.23
C SER A 186 1.58 -5.69 19.47
N TYR A 187 0.91 -4.54 19.63
CA TYR A 187 -0.05 -4.32 20.71
C TYR A 187 -1.29 -5.21 20.57
N GLY A 188 -1.72 -5.52 19.34
CA GLY A 188 -2.76 -6.51 19.09
C GLY A 188 -2.33 -7.95 19.34
N ASN A 189 -1.06 -8.18 19.71
CA ASN A 189 -0.44 -9.49 19.88
C ASN A 189 -0.72 -10.43 18.70
N VAL A 190 -0.57 -9.95 17.46
CA VAL A 190 -0.94 -10.75 16.29
C VAL A 190 0.11 -11.85 16.02
N HIS A 191 -0.32 -13.09 16.17
CA HIS A 191 0.49 -14.30 16.02
C HIS A 191 -0.32 -15.44 15.41
N ALA A 192 0.39 -16.45 14.89
CA ALA A 192 -0.19 -17.66 14.30
C ALA A 192 -1.19 -18.34 15.24
N ARG A 193 -2.22 -18.97 14.67
CA ARG A 193 -3.32 -19.65 15.39
C ARG A 193 -4.25 -18.73 16.18
N GLY A 194 -3.97 -17.43 16.23
CA GLY A 194 -4.85 -16.47 16.89
C GLY A 194 -6.15 -16.23 16.12
N LYS A 195 -7.15 -15.71 16.83
CA LYS A 195 -8.45 -15.32 16.26
C LYS A 195 -8.62 -13.82 16.41
N TYR A 196 -8.63 -13.08 15.32
CA TYR A 196 -8.67 -11.62 15.34
C TYR A 196 -9.90 -11.08 14.62
N ILE A 197 -10.54 -10.09 15.22
CA ILE A 197 -11.51 -9.24 14.54
C ILE A 197 -10.74 -8.06 13.98
N VAL A 198 -10.89 -7.81 12.69
CA VAL A 198 -10.27 -6.67 12.01
C VAL A 198 -11.39 -5.86 11.38
N TYR A 199 -11.67 -4.69 11.96
CA TYR A 199 -12.51 -3.70 11.31
C TYR A 199 -11.61 -2.73 10.57
N GLU A 200 -11.67 -2.70 9.24
CA GLU A 200 -10.98 -1.67 8.47
C GLU A 200 -11.85 -0.98 7.41
N THR A 201 -11.76 0.34 7.32
CA THR A 201 -12.43 1.15 6.29
C THR A 201 -11.46 2.16 5.70
N GLY A 202 -11.21 2.08 4.40
CA GLY A 202 -10.27 3.00 3.75
C GLY A 202 -8.80 2.70 4.02
N CYS A 203 -8.46 1.46 4.38
CA CYS A 203 -7.09 0.96 4.47
C CYS A 203 -6.69 0.06 3.27
N SER A 204 -7.54 -0.05 2.25
CA SER A 204 -7.26 -0.81 1.02
C SER A 204 -6.92 -2.30 1.25
N GLY A 205 -7.32 -2.90 2.36
CA GLY A 205 -6.95 -4.28 2.71
C GLY A 205 -5.63 -4.41 3.46
N LEU A 206 -4.93 -3.30 3.78
CA LEU A 206 -3.55 -3.33 4.26
C LEU A 206 -3.44 -3.99 5.64
N VAL A 207 -4.37 -3.70 6.56
CA VAL A 207 -4.28 -4.26 7.91
C VAL A 207 -4.74 -5.71 7.93
N VAL A 208 -5.74 -6.07 7.12
CA VAL A 208 -6.10 -7.48 6.92
C VAL A 208 -4.94 -8.27 6.31
N ALA A 209 -4.25 -7.72 5.30
CA ALA A 209 -3.05 -8.33 4.74
C ALA A 209 -1.94 -8.49 5.79
N ALA A 210 -1.78 -7.50 6.67
CA ALA A 210 -0.83 -7.54 7.77
C ALA A 210 -1.12 -8.68 8.76
N VAL A 211 -2.39 -8.84 9.14
CA VAL A 211 -2.84 -9.91 10.03
C VAL A 211 -2.66 -11.28 9.36
N LEU A 212 -3.08 -11.45 8.11
CA LEU A 212 -2.90 -12.72 7.38
C LEU A 212 -1.43 -13.12 7.25
N SER A 213 -0.54 -12.15 6.99
CA SER A 213 0.91 -12.37 6.94
C SER A 213 1.44 -12.99 8.25
N ARG A 214 0.93 -12.53 9.40
CA ARG A 214 1.31 -13.03 10.73
C ARG A 214 0.61 -14.33 11.14
N LEU A 215 -0.58 -14.59 10.61
CA LEU A 215 -1.29 -15.86 10.81
C LEU A 215 -0.66 -17.02 10.02
N SER A 216 -0.08 -16.72 8.85
CA SER A 216 0.59 -17.69 7.98
C SER A 216 -0.26 -18.93 7.65
N GLY A 217 -1.58 -18.73 7.50
CA GLY A 217 -2.55 -19.78 7.18
C GLY A 217 -3.15 -20.52 8.38
N GLU A 218 -2.78 -20.17 9.61
CA GLU A 218 -3.34 -20.77 10.83
C GLU A 218 -4.11 -19.74 11.65
N GLY A 219 -5.31 -20.10 12.12
CA GLY A 219 -6.15 -19.23 12.95
C GLY A 219 -7.37 -18.68 12.21
N LEU A 220 -7.80 -17.47 12.59
CA LEU A 220 -8.97 -16.81 12.02
C LEU A 220 -8.76 -15.30 11.96
N ALA A 221 -9.02 -14.70 10.80
CA ALA A 221 -9.13 -13.25 10.63
C ALA A 221 -10.54 -12.93 10.15
N LEU A 222 -11.37 -12.38 11.04
CA LEU A 222 -12.71 -11.91 10.71
C LEU A 222 -12.63 -10.44 10.29
N HIS A 223 -12.64 -10.20 8.98
CA HIS A 223 -12.66 -8.87 8.40
C HIS A 223 -14.09 -8.31 8.41
N VAL A 224 -14.37 -7.40 9.33
CA VAL A 224 -15.62 -6.65 9.39
C VAL A 224 -15.48 -5.38 8.54
N HIS A 225 -16.34 -5.19 7.56
CA HIS A 225 -16.23 -4.09 6.59
C HIS A 225 -17.59 -3.47 6.27
N PRO A 226 -17.63 -2.20 5.86
CA PRO A 226 -18.82 -1.60 5.28
C PRO A 226 -18.97 -1.95 3.80
N GLY A 227 -20.21 -1.85 3.31
CA GLY A 227 -20.54 -1.97 1.90
C GLY A 227 -20.60 -3.40 1.38
N SER A 228 -20.98 -3.54 0.10
CA SER A 228 -21.29 -4.86 -0.48
C SER A 228 -20.10 -5.80 -0.64
N SER A 229 -18.87 -5.28 -0.65
CA SER A 229 -17.66 -6.08 -0.83
C SER A 229 -16.48 -5.53 -0.01
N PRO A 230 -15.69 -6.39 0.65
CA PRO A 230 -14.51 -5.98 1.41
C PRO A 230 -13.42 -5.41 0.49
N GLN A 231 -12.69 -4.41 0.99
CA GLN A 231 -11.44 -3.95 0.37
C GLN A 231 -10.37 -5.03 0.54
N ARG A 232 -9.76 -5.46 -0.57
CA ARG A 232 -8.75 -6.56 -0.59
C ARG A 232 -7.55 -6.26 -1.48
N GLN A 233 -7.34 -4.99 -1.85
CA GLN A 233 -6.29 -4.60 -2.79
C GLN A 233 -4.91 -5.05 -2.27
N ALA A 234 -4.53 -4.66 -1.06
CA ALA A 234 -3.24 -5.06 -0.48
C ALA A 234 -3.13 -6.58 -0.24
N VAL A 235 -4.24 -7.24 0.12
CA VAL A 235 -4.29 -8.71 0.26
C VAL A 235 -3.92 -9.39 -1.06
N ASN A 236 -4.47 -8.91 -2.19
CA ASN A 236 -4.17 -9.44 -3.51
C ASN A 236 -2.70 -9.22 -3.88
N LEU A 237 -2.12 -8.06 -3.52
CA LEU A 237 -0.73 -7.72 -3.84
C LEU A 237 0.30 -8.56 -3.07
N MET A 238 -0.05 -9.11 -1.90
CA MET A 238 0.86 -9.89 -1.06
C MET A 238 1.21 -11.28 -1.61
N ASN A 239 0.53 -11.75 -2.68
CA ASN A 239 0.74 -13.09 -3.24
C ASN A 239 0.51 -14.23 -2.24
N PHE A 240 -0.48 -14.10 -1.36
CA PHE A 240 -0.82 -15.19 -0.45
C PHE A 240 -1.23 -16.45 -1.22
N THR A 241 -0.73 -17.59 -0.75
CA THR A 241 -1.17 -18.91 -1.19
C THR A 241 -2.61 -19.17 -0.77
N SER A 242 -3.27 -20.14 -1.41
CA SER A 242 -4.61 -20.56 -1.00
C SER A 242 -4.65 -20.99 0.48
N LYS A 243 -3.57 -21.58 1.01
CA LYS A 243 -3.42 -21.95 2.43
C LYS A 243 -3.41 -20.71 3.33
N GLU A 244 -2.62 -19.70 2.99
CA GLU A 244 -2.51 -18.46 3.77
C GLU A 244 -3.81 -17.64 3.77
N LEU A 245 -4.63 -17.77 2.73
CA LEU A 245 -5.95 -17.12 2.64
C LEU A 245 -7.06 -17.87 3.39
N GLN A 246 -6.89 -19.15 3.74
CA GLN A 246 -7.92 -19.95 4.41
C GLN A 246 -8.46 -19.33 5.71
N PRO A 247 -7.67 -18.62 6.55
CA PRO A 247 -8.18 -17.99 7.77
C PRO A 247 -9.12 -16.79 7.56
N LEU A 248 -9.18 -16.21 6.35
CA LEU A 248 -9.93 -14.98 6.11
C LEU A 248 -11.44 -15.23 6.01
N ARG A 249 -12.24 -14.55 6.83
CA ARG A 249 -13.70 -14.48 6.70
C ARG A 249 -14.13 -13.03 6.60
N SER A 250 -15.20 -12.75 5.87
CA SER A 250 -15.74 -11.38 5.73
C SER A 250 -17.13 -11.26 6.31
N LEU A 251 -17.39 -10.14 6.97
CA LEU A 251 -18.69 -9.80 7.56
C LEU A 251 -19.02 -8.35 7.26
N ASP A 252 -20.18 -8.11 6.64
CA ASP A 252 -20.70 -6.77 6.46
C ASP A 252 -21.16 -6.18 7.80
N VAL A 253 -20.62 -5.01 8.16
CA VAL A 253 -20.97 -4.29 9.39
C VAL A 253 -22.46 -3.92 9.42
N PHE A 254 -23.09 -3.61 8.28
CA PHE A 254 -24.51 -3.30 8.24
C PHE A 254 -25.37 -4.56 8.46
N TYR A 255 -24.88 -5.71 8.01
CA TYR A 255 -25.51 -6.99 8.32
C TYR A 255 -25.42 -7.26 9.83
N LEU A 256 -24.25 -7.03 10.44
CA LEU A 256 -24.06 -7.15 11.88
C LEU A 256 -25.01 -6.22 12.66
N VAL A 257 -25.05 -4.93 12.33
CA VAL A 257 -25.82 -3.93 13.08
C VAL A 257 -27.32 -4.19 13.05
N ARG A 258 -27.85 -4.70 11.93
CA ARG A 258 -29.28 -5.04 11.78
C ARG A 258 -29.75 -6.19 12.66
N GLN A 259 -28.83 -7.01 13.15
CA GLN A 259 -29.19 -8.10 14.04
C GLN A 259 -29.43 -7.56 15.45
N PRO A 260 -30.50 -8.00 16.12
CA PRO A 260 -30.76 -7.63 17.50
C PRO A 260 -29.55 -8.00 18.35
N ILE A 261 -29.16 -7.10 19.26
CA ILE A 261 -28.17 -7.42 20.29
C ILE A 261 -28.85 -8.45 21.17
N THR A 262 -28.44 -9.72 21.10
CA THR A 262 -28.95 -10.76 21.99
C THR A 262 -28.40 -10.52 23.39
N SER A 263 -29.05 -9.65 24.16
CA SER A 263 -29.04 -9.77 25.61
C SER A 263 -29.83 -11.03 25.96
N LYS A 264 -29.13 -12.14 26.19
CA LYS A 264 -29.69 -13.21 27.00
C LYS A 264 -29.72 -12.73 28.45
N ALA A 265 -30.80 -12.07 28.81
CA ALA A 265 -31.36 -11.95 30.15
C ALA A 265 -32.84 -11.60 29.99
N GLU A 266 -33.68 -12.60 30.27
CA GLU A 266 -35.08 -12.54 30.74
C GLU A 266 -35.97 -11.40 30.18
N ASP A 267 -36.84 -11.75 29.22
CA ASP A 267 -38.28 -11.62 29.39
C ASP A 267 -39.00 -12.27 28.18
N GLU A 268 -39.63 -13.42 28.47
CA GLU A 268 -40.64 -14.04 27.62
C GLU A 268 -41.95 -13.28 27.80
N ILE A 269 -42.48 -12.66 26.75
CA ILE A 269 -43.92 -12.49 26.59
C ILE A 269 -44.29 -12.82 25.14
N GLU A 270 -45.01 -13.92 25.00
CA GLU A 270 -45.64 -14.41 23.78
C GLU A 270 -46.65 -13.41 23.21
N SER A 271 -46.65 -13.23 21.89
CA SER A 271 -47.88 -13.02 21.13
C SER A 271 -47.72 -13.51 19.69
N GLU A 272 -48.41 -14.60 19.38
CA GLU A 272 -48.62 -15.21 18.05
C GLU A 272 -49.55 -14.34 17.16
N PRO A 273 -49.59 -14.59 15.84
CA PRO A 273 -49.96 -13.60 14.81
C PRO A 273 -51.44 -13.68 14.38
N SER A 274 -51.99 -12.56 13.94
CA SER A 274 -53.27 -12.53 13.20
C SER A 274 -53.04 -12.21 11.73
N THR A 275 -53.17 -13.24 10.89
CA THR A 275 -53.42 -13.15 9.44
C THR A 275 -54.84 -12.66 9.17
N GLU A 276 -54.99 -11.58 8.39
CA GLU A 276 -56.09 -11.45 7.44
C GLU A 276 -55.58 -10.91 6.11
N SER A 277 -55.98 -11.62 5.05
CA SER A 277 -55.60 -11.46 3.66
C SER A 277 -56.64 -10.67 2.88
N SER A 278 -56.21 -9.75 2.00
CA SER A 278 -56.89 -9.53 0.72
C SER A 278 -55.98 -8.77 -0.27
N THR A 279 -55.64 -9.49 -1.35
CA THR A 279 -55.58 -9.04 -2.76
C THR A 279 -55.35 -7.55 -3.06
N ASP A 280 -54.18 -7.23 -3.64
CA ASP A 280 -54.08 -6.70 -5.02
C ASP A 280 -52.60 -6.49 -5.44
N GLN A 281 -52.25 -7.01 -6.61
CA GLN A 281 -51.07 -6.59 -7.39
C GLN A 281 -51.59 -5.94 -8.71
N PRO A 282 -50.74 -5.34 -9.57
CA PRO A 282 -49.90 -4.17 -9.33
C PRO A 282 -50.00 -3.17 -10.51
N LEU A 283 -49.95 -1.85 -10.30
CA LEU A 283 -49.67 -0.90 -11.38
C LEU A 283 -49.07 0.40 -10.83
N ILE A 284 -47.85 0.73 -11.26
CA ILE A 284 -47.53 1.94 -12.05
C ILE A 284 -46.02 1.99 -12.30
N LYS A 285 -45.67 1.76 -13.57
CA LYS A 285 -44.46 2.23 -14.26
C LYS A 285 -44.27 3.73 -14.00
N LYS A 286 -43.07 4.16 -13.62
CA LYS A 286 -42.57 5.48 -14.02
C LYS A 286 -41.31 5.31 -14.85
N THR A 287 -41.49 5.69 -16.11
CA THR A 287 -40.60 5.65 -17.25
C THR A 287 -39.43 6.60 -17.05
N LYS A 288 -38.24 6.15 -17.48
CA LYS A 288 -37.08 7.00 -17.74
C LYS A 288 -37.34 7.90 -18.96
N LEU A 289 -36.78 9.10 -18.92
CA LEU A 289 -36.44 9.88 -20.12
C LEU A 289 -34.94 9.71 -20.33
N ASP A 290 -34.58 9.15 -21.49
CA ASP A 290 -33.23 9.11 -22.05
C ASP A 290 -32.99 10.43 -22.83
N ASP A 291 -31.77 10.98 -22.80
CA ASP A 291 -30.91 10.95 -23.99
C ASP A 291 -29.44 11.35 -23.70
N CYS A 292 -28.57 10.87 -24.59
CA CYS A 292 -27.15 11.12 -24.86
C CYS A 292 -26.24 9.88 -24.70
N SER A 293 -26.10 9.22 -25.84
CA SER A 293 -25.20 8.14 -26.27
C SER A 293 -23.72 8.36 -25.97
N ASP A 294 -23.02 7.28 -25.58
CA ASP A 294 -21.73 6.92 -26.20
C ASP A 294 -21.38 5.44 -25.94
N GLU A 295 -21.03 4.75 -27.03
CA GLU A 295 -20.68 3.34 -27.11
C GLU A 295 -19.25 3.07 -26.62
N ASN A 296 -19.08 2.31 -25.53
CA ASN A 296 -17.99 1.33 -25.39
C ASN A 296 -18.23 0.39 -24.19
N SER A 297 -18.97 -0.70 -24.42
CA SER A 297 -19.23 -1.74 -23.41
C SER A 297 -18.02 -2.68 -23.28
N GLN A 298 -17.03 -2.28 -22.48
CA GLN A 298 -16.12 -3.25 -21.88
C GLN A 298 -16.89 -4.10 -20.87
N THR A 299 -16.95 -5.40 -21.12
CA THR A 299 -17.58 -6.41 -20.26
C THR A 299 -16.86 -6.49 -18.91
N PHE A 300 -17.37 -5.77 -17.92
CA PHE A 300 -16.99 -5.98 -16.52
C PHE A 300 -17.54 -7.33 -16.03
N PRO A 301 -16.79 -8.09 -15.21
CA PRO A 301 -17.28 -9.35 -14.68
C PRO A 301 -18.56 -9.11 -13.85
N ALA A 302 -19.55 -9.97 -14.08
CA ALA A 302 -20.88 -9.88 -13.47
C ALA A 302 -20.78 -9.74 -11.94
N LYS A 303 -21.56 -8.80 -11.38
CA LYS A 303 -21.75 -8.67 -9.92
C LYS A 303 -22.17 -10.04 -9.37
N ALA A 304 -21.45 -10.53 -8.35
CA ALA A 304 -21.81 -11.76 -7.67
C ALA A 304 -23.28 -11.71 -7.20
N PRO A 305 -24.05 -12.80 -7.30
CA PRO A 305 -25.47 -12.79 -6.96
C PRO A 305 -25.66 -12.46 -5.47
N ALA A 306 -26.61 -11.56 -5.18
CA ALA A 306 -26.89 -11.03 -3.82
C ALA A 306 -27.09 -12.13 -2.76
N THR A 307 -27.52 -13.34 -3.17
CA THR A 307 -27.70 -14.52 -2.31
C THR A 307 -26.40 -15.05 -1.71
N VAL A 308 -25.27 -14.94 -2.42
CA VAL A 308 -23.96 -15.48 -1.96
C VAL A 308 -23.42 -14.65 -0.79
N ASN A 309 -23.56 -13.33 -0.85
CA ASN A 309 -23.13 -12.44 0.23
C ASN A 309 -23.92 -12.68 1.52
N ARG A 310 -25.21 -13.05 1.42
CA ARG A 310 -26.03 -13.33 2.61
C ARG A 310 -25.55 -14.58 3.35
N LEU A 311 -25.31 -15.69 2.63
CA LEU A 311 -24.86 -16.93 3.25
C LEU A 311 -23.46 -16.80 3.89
N GLU A 312 -22.56 -16.06 3.25
CA GLU A 312 -21.24 -15.75 3.82
C GLU A 312 -21.39 -14.93 5.11
N ASN A 313 -22.23 -13.89 5.08
CA ASN A 313 -22.51 -13.06 6.27
C ASN A 313 -23.16 -13.86 7.41
N GLU A 314 -24.11 -14.76 7.12
CA GLU A 314 -24.73 -15.64 8.12
C GLU A 314 -23.70 -16.55 8.79
N LYS A 315 -22.80 -17.16 8.00
CA LYS A 315 -21.70 -17.98 8.51
C LYS A 315 -20.72 -17.17 9.35
N SER A 316 -20.31 -16.00 8.86
CA SER A 316 -19.37 -15.12 9.57
C SER A 316 -19.97 -14.55 10.86
N LEU A 317 -21.27 -14.26 10.88
CA LEU A 317 -22.00 -13.86 12.08
C LEU A 317 -22.08 -15.01 13.09
N ALA A 318 -22.38 -16.22 12.64
CA ALA A 318 -22.38 -17.40 13.51
C ALA A 318 -20.99 -17.64 14.12
N ILE A 319 -19.91 -17.40 13.37
CA ILE A 319 -18.53 -17.44 13.89
C ILE A 319 -18.34 -16.35 14.95
N LEU A 320 -18.78 -15.11 14.70
CA LEU A 320 -18.68 -14.02 15.66
C LEU A 320 -19.41 -14.33 16.97
N GLN A 321 -20.57 -14.99 16.91
CA GLN A 321 -21.39 -15.33 18.07
C GLN A 321 -20.90 -16.57 18.82
N SER A 322 -20.39 -17.58 18.11
CA SER A 322 -19.98 -18.86 18.71
C SER A 322 -18.53 -18.88 19.19
N THR A 323 -17.70 -17.94 18.74
CA THR A 323 -16.26 -17.94 19.06
C THR A 323 -15.85 -16.67 19.80
N LYS A 324 -14.96 -16.85 20.78
CA LYS A 324 -14.27 -15.74 21.42
C LYS A 324 -12.97 -15.42 20.69
N PHE A 325 -12.69 -14.14 20.54
CA PHE A 325 -11.54 -13.62 19.81
C PHE A 325 -10.40 -13.25 20.76
N PHE A 326 -9.17 -13.36 20.28
CA PHE A 326 -7.95 -13.07 21.03
C PHE A 326 -7.44 -11.65 20.80
N GLY A 327 -8.00 -10.94 19.82
CA GLY A 327 -7.73 -9.52 19.66
C GLY A 327 -8.69 -8.81 18.70
N LEU A 328 -8.76 -7.49 18.85
CA LEU A 328 -9.60 -6.59 18.05
C LEU A 328 -8.75 -5.44 17.50
N LEU A 329 -8.76 -5.25 16.19
CA LEU A 329 -8.11 -4.15 15.51
C LEU A 329 -9.17 -3.31 14.80
N ILE A 330 -9.22 -2.00 15.09
CA ILE A 330 -10.19 -1.06 14.49
C ILE A 330 -9.41 0.06 13.81
N MET A 331 -9.55 0.19 12.48
CA MET A 331 -8.96 1.25 11.67
C MET A 331 -10.02 1.77 10.69
N GLY A 332 -10.66 2.91 10.96
CA GLY A 332 -11.75 3.37 10.09
C GLY A 332 -11.79 4.89 9.91
N LYS A 333 -12.58 5.31 8.92
CA LYS A 333 -12.98 6.71 8.74
C LYS A 333 -14.15 7.10 9.63
N GLU A 334 -14.94 6.12 10.06
CA GLU A 334 -16.07 6.30 10.96
C GLU A 334 -15.59 6.56 12.39
N HIS A 335 -16.50 7.08 13.23
CA HIS A 335 -16.18 7.31 14.63
C HIS A 335 -15.91 5.97 15.35
N PRO A 336 -14.74 5.79 15.99
CA PRO A 336 -14.31 4.48 16.48
C PRO A 336 -15.15 3.96 17.65
N LEU A 337 -15.76 4.85 18.44
CA LEU A 337 -16.51 4.47 19.65
C LEU A 337 -17.67 3.51 19.35
N SER A 338 -18.46 3.77 18.31
CA SER A 338 -19.63 2.95 17.97
C SER A 338 -19.24 1.53 17.55
N ILE A 339 -18.11 1.41 16.85
CA ILE A 339 -17.56 0.14 16.39
C ILE A 339 -16.98 -0.63 17.58
N LEU A 340 -16.23 0.07 18.44
CA LEU A 340 -15.65 -0.50 19.66
C LEU A 340 -16.74 -1.06 20.57
N GLN A 341 -17.80 -0.28 20.82
CA GLN A 341 -18.97 -0.71 21.61
C GLN A 341 -19.59 -2.00 21.07
N ARG A 342 -19.67 -2.15 19.75
CA ARG A 342 -20.28 -3.31 19.11
C ARG A 342 -19.39 -4.55 19.11
N LEU A 343 -18.07 -4.39 18.95
CA LEU A 343 -17.15 -5.51 18.73
C LEU A 343 -16.41 -5.97 20.00
N LEU A 344 -16.19 -5.07 20.97
CA LEU A 344 -15.47 -5.39 22.20
C LEU A 344 -16.06 -6.59 22.98
N PRO A 345 -17.40 -6.78 23.10
CA PRO A 345 -17.97 -7.93 23.81
C PRO A 345 -17.65 -9.31 23.20
N SER A 346 -17.21 -9.34 21.94
CA SER A 346 -16.83 -10.57 21.24
C SER A 346 -15.43 -11.07 21.61
N LEU A 347 -14.66 -10.26 22.34
CA LEU A 347 -13.34 -10.63 22.83
C LEU A 347 -13.40 -11.63 24.00
N SER A 348 -12.32 -12.37 24.15
CA SER A 348 -12.02 -13.16 25.34
C SER A 348 -11.54 -12.23 26.47
N PRO A 349 -11.77 -12.57 27.75
CA PRO A 349 -11.08 -11.91 28.85
C PRO A 349 -9.57 -11.94 28.63
N SER A 350 -8.87 -10.86 29.01
CA SER A 350 -7.44 -10.67 28.78
C SER A 350 -6.99 -10.51 27.32
N ALA A 351 -7.91 -10.34 26.36
CA ALA A 351 -7.56 -10.09 24.97
C ALA A 351 -7.15 -8.62 24.73
N PRO A 352 -6.05 -8.35 24.00
CA PRO A 352 -5.71 -6.99 23.59
C PRO A 352 -6.68 -6.43 22.54
N PHE A 353 -6.83 -5.11 22.54
CA PHE A 353 -7.43 -4.38 21.42
C PHE A 353 -6.56 -3.19 21.03
N VAL A 354 -6.69 -2.78 19.77
CA VAL A 354 -6.05 -1.60 19.22
C VAL A 354 -7.06 -0.84 18.35
N VAL A 355 -7.22 0.44 18.62
CA VAL A 355 -8.09 1.36 17.88
C VAL A 355 -7.21 2.47 17.32
N TYR A 356 -7.14 2.58 16.00
CA TYR A 356 -6.38 3.60 15.31
C TYR A 356 -7.30 4.74 14.83
N SER A 357 -6.76 5.95 14.85
CA SER A 357 -7.39 7.13 14.24
C SER A 357 -6.32 8.10 13.76
N GLN A 358 -6.60 8.84 12.69
CA GLN A 358 -5.73 9.93 12.22
C GLN A 358 -5.69 11.10 13.22
N LEU A 359 -6.71 11.21 14.07
CA LEU A 359 -6.92 12.25 15.06
C LEU A 359 -6.95 11.64 16.46
N ALA A 360 -6.45 12.36 17.47
CA ALA A 360 -6.37 11.87 18.85
C ALA A 360 -7.71 12.00 19.59
N GLU A 361 -8.54 12.98 19.22
CA GLU A 361 -9.78 13.36 19.89
C GLU A 361 -10.81 12.22 19.93
N PRO A 362 -11.10 11.51 18.82
CA PRO A 362 -12.02 10.37 18.84
C PRO A 362 -11.54 9.22 19.74
N LEU A 363 -10.22 9.07 19.89
CA LEU A 363 -9.63 8.07 20.77
C LEU A 363 -9.74 8.49 22.25
N GLY A 364 -9.72 9.79 22.53
CA GLY A 364 -10.02 10.33 23.85
C GLY A 364 -11.42 9.95 24.33
N GLU A 365 -12.43 10.01 23.46
CA GLU A 365 -13.79 9.56 23.77
C GLU A 365 -13.85 8.05 24.05
N CYS A 366 -13.19 7.24 23.21
CA CYS A 366 -13.06 5.79 23.45
C CYS A 366 -12.40 5.49 24.80
N TYR A 367 -11.33 6.23 25.14
CA TYR A 367 -10.63 6.10 26.40
C TYR A 367 -11.54 6.37 27.60
N MET A 368 -12.30 7.47 27.57
CA MET A 368 -13.23 7.84 28.63
C MET A 368 -14.32 6.77 28.80
N TRP A 369 -14.94 6.34 27.70
CA TRP A 369 -15.98 5.31 27.73
C TRP A 369 -15.48 3.98 28.32
N LEU A 370 -14.29 3.52 27.93
CA LEU A 370 -13.68 2.29 28.46
C LEU A 370 -13.44 2.38 29.97
N LYS A 371 -13.00 3.54 30.47
CA LYS A 371 -12.79 3.79 31.90
C LYS A 371 -14.09 3.85 32.68
N GLU A 372 -15.07 4.62 32.20
CA GLU A 372 -16.37 4.77 32.87
C GLU A 372 -17.08 3.42 33.03
N LYS A 373 -16.95 2.54 32.04
CA LYS A 373 -17.57 1.20 32.04
C LYS A 373 -16.68 0.11 32.66
N ASN A 374 -15.45 0.43 33.05
CA ASN A 374 -14.45 -0.52 33.58
C ASN A 374 -14.25 -1.77 32.69
N LEU A 375 -14.28 -1.60 31.35
CA LEU A 375 -14.22 -2.72 30.40
C LEU A 375 -12.80 -3.16 30.05
N ALA A 376 -11.79 -2.35 30.38
CA ALA A 376 -10.40 -2.57 30.00
C ALA A 376 -9.40 -2.05 31.05
N VAL A 377 -8.23 -2.71 31.12
CA VAL A 377 -7.05 -2.27 31.88
C VAL A 377 -5.92 -1.87 30.93
N ASN A 378 -4.89 -1.22 31.48
CA ASN A 378 -3.67 -0.80 30.76
C ASN A 378 -4.00 -0.03 29.47
N ILE A 379 -4.94 0.91 29.59
CA ILE A 379 -5.39 1.71 28.45
C ILE A 379 -4.35 2.81 28.17
N HIS A 380 -3.74 2.78 26.99
CA HIS A 380 -2.73 3.73 26.54
C HIS A 380 -3.17 4.40 25.23
N LEU A 381 -3.15 5.74 25.21
CA LEU A 381 -3.25 6.55 24.00
C LEU A 381 -1.84 7.00 23.62
N ALA A 382 -1.39 6.66 22.42
CA ALA A 382 -0.02 6.92 21.98
C ALA A 382 0.05 7.36 20.50
N GLU A 383 1.18 7.98 20.16
CA GLU A 383 1.60 8.37 18.82
C GLU A 383 3.02 7.86 18.59
N ASN A 384 3.37 7.56 17.33
CA ASN A 384 4.75 7.23 16.94
C ASN A 384 5.42 8.35 16.15
N TRP A 385 6.66 8.63 16.51
CA TRP A 385 7.56 9.46 15.72
C TRP A 385 8.67 8.59 15.13
N CYS A 386 8.90 8.76 13.83
CA CYS A 386 9.97 8.06 13.12
C CYS A 386 10.84 9.10 12.42
N ARG A 387 12.15 8.95 12.54
CA ARG A 387 13.15 9.82 11.92
C ARG A 387 14.11 9.00 11.07
N ASN A 388 14.06 9.21 9.76
CA ASN A 388 14.99 8.63 8.81
C ASN A 388 16.31 9.40 8.89
N ILE A 389 17.42 8.68 8.81
CA ILE A 389 18.76 9.26 8.88
C ILE A 389 19.48 8.91 7.59
N GLN A 390 19.98 9.92 6.89
CA GLN A 390 20.96 9.74 5.83
C GLN A 390 22.29 9.38 6.51
N VAL A 391 22.85 8.22 6.18
CA VAL A 391 24.14 7.76 6.70
C VAL A 391 25.12 7.68 5.54
N GLU A 392 25.96 8.69 5.44
CA GLU A 392 26.97 8.84 4.39
C GLU A 392 28.22 9.45 5.04
N THR A 393 29.41 9.04 4.60
CA THR A 393 30.69 9.54 5.15
C THR A 393 30.71 11.08 5.15
N GLU A 394 31.01 11.68 6.30
CA GLU A 394 31.03 13.13 6.56
C GLU A 394 29.71 13.89 6.25
N ARG A 395 28.59 13.20 6.02
CA ARG A 395 27.30 13.80 5.63
C ARG A 395 26.10 13.12 6.32
N THR A 396 26.30 12.65 7.54
CA THR A 396 25.25 11.99 8.32
C THR A 396 24.34 13.01 8.99
N HIS A 397 23.06 13.00 8.63
CA HIS A 397 22.04 13.88 9.22
C HIS A 397 20.63 13.30 9.02
N PRO A 398 19.62 13.74 9.80
CA PRO A 398 18.22 13.39 9.52
C PRO A 398 17.79 13.82 8.12
N GLU A 399 16.86 13.09 7.51
CA GLU A 399 16.21 13.56 6.28
C GLU A 399 15.51 14.90 6.54
N ILE A 400 15.62 15.83 5.58
CA ILE A 400 15.11 17.21 5.74
C ILE A 400 13.58 17.24 5.74
N ASN A 401 12.96 16.47 4.84
CA ASN A 401 11.50 16.41 4.69
C ASN A 401 11.01 15.06 5.16
N MET A 402 10.17 15.08 6.20
CA MET A 402 9.67 13.89 6.86
C MET A 402 8.17 14.03 7.14
N SER A 403 7.48 12.91 7.32
CA SER A 403 6.11 12.91 7.84
C SER A 403 6.13 13.15 9.35
N GLY A 404 5.28 14.06 9.82
CA GLY A 404 5.16 14.37 11.24
C GLY A 404 4.54 13.21 12.03
N THR A 405 3.37 12.74 11.59
CA THR A 405 2.60 11.71 12.27
C THR A 405 2.27 10.53 11.37
N GLY A 406 2.23 9.34 11.95
CA GLY A 406 1.65 8.13 11.36
C GLY A 406 0.26 7.82 11.90
N GLY A 407 -0.38 8.81 12.54
CA GLY A 407 -1.64 8.70 13.28
C GLY A 407 -1.46 8.24 14.72
N TYR A 408 -2.58 8.17 15.43
CA TYR A 408 -2.67 7.83 16.85
C TYR A 408 -3.32 6.46 17.03
N PHE A 409 -2.98 5.80 18.13
CA PHE A 409 -3.64 4.55 18.49
C PHE A 409 -3.91 4.49 19.99
N LEU A 410 -5.06 3.90 20.31
CA LEU A 410 -5.50 3.54 21.65
C LEU A 410 -5.37 2.02 21.77
N THR A 411 -4.68 1.56 22.80
CA THR A 411 -4.55 0.13 23.10
C THR A 411 -4.91 -0.14 24.55
N GLY A 412 -5.35 -1.37 24.83
CA GLY A 412 -5.60 -1.85 26.18
C GLY A 412 -5.90 -3.33 26.17
N THR A 413 -6.12 -3.89 27.36
CA THR A 413 -6.50 -5.28 27.56
C THR A 413 -7.94 -5.35 28.03
N ALA A 414 -8.79 -6.04 27.27
CA ALA A 414 -10.19 -6.25 27.63
C ALA A 414 -10.29 -7.12 28.88
N ILE A 415 -11.10 -6.69 29.85
CA ILE A 415 -11.41 -7.47 31.06
C ILE A 415 -12.66 -8.33 30.81
N CYS A 416 -13.53 -7.84 29.92
CA CYS A 416 -14.86 -8.33 29.56
C CYS A 416 -15.86 -8.25 30.72
#